data_AF-A0A7K7BH70-F1
#
_entry.id   AF-A0A7K7BH70-F1
#
_cell.length_a   1.000
_cell.length_b   1.000
_cell.length_c   1.000
_cell.angle_alpha   90.00
_cell.angle_beta   90.00
_cell.angle_gamma   90.00
#
_symmetry.space_group_name_H-M   'P 1'
#
loop_
_entity.id
_entity.type
_entity.pdbx_description
1 polymer ?
#
loop_
_entity_poly.entity_id
_entity_poly.type
_entity_poly.pdbx_seq_one_letter_code
_entity_poly.pdbx_strand_id
1 'polypeptide(L)'
;WAADARRGLAFIVYELAGDPGYDAVQSFFLSPGALYVLAVDLSAYAPQRFYGAVGYFLHWLGAKVPHAVVCMVGTHADLCAERELEEKCLDIHRQIAAQEKRDGERLRGLVRQVDEALAQDLEVRGSSPHAAFYGVSDKNLRRKKAQCQYLLNNRPQILSPVLPFGCRERGQARRLRDKLLSVAEHRDIFPNLHRVLPRSWQVLEELHLRPPARRLWLSWWDSARLGLQAGLTEDRLQSALSYLHESGKLLYFEEHPTLREYVFHNLPRLIDVLSVFCERDGAALLRKLLGAAGADELRAAQLRHYVEGFLLHGLLPAHVIRLLLEPHVRSRQDLQLLLELLEKMGLCYCVNKGKRAPLNGNGAAAAWYKFPGYVRNEVPHAEAWIHGAGLSGPPLAVEQLQVRYSFPFIFPPGLFARYSVHINRHVVQRSDGRCQVYAYRGKVPVVVSYRPAGAAPRPATLSIASHASLPNIWTAWQAITPLVEELNGLLQEWPGLYYTVHVLCSKCLKRGSPNPHAFPGELLSQPRPEGLTEIICPKNGSERVNVALVYPPTPTVASPCSK
;
A
#
# COMPACT_ATOMS: atom_id res chain seq x y z
N TRP A 1 0.64 -18.97 -19.94
CA TRP A 1 0.70 -20.44 -20.15
C TRP A 1 -0.64 -20.91 -20.73
N ALA A 2 -0.64 -21.58 -21.89
CA ALA A 2 -1.86 -22.24 -22.40
C ALA A 2 -2.11 -23.50 -21.56
N ALA A 3 -3.09 -23.44 -20.67
CA ALA A 3 -3.36 -24.48 -19.69
C ALA A 3 -4.17 -25.64 -20.30
N ASP A 4 -5.12 -25.28 -21.17
CA ASP A 4 -5.89 -26.19 -21.99
C ASP A 4 -6.25 -25.51 -23.33
N ALA A 5 -5.50 -25.85 -24.37
CA ALA A 5 -5.72 -25.32 -25.72
C ALA A 5 -7.05 -25.78 -26.34
N ARG A 6 -7.57 -26.97 -25.96
CA ARG A 6 -8.85 -27.48 -26.48
C ARG A 6 -10.03 -26.68 -25.92
N ARG A 7 -9.88 -26.18 -24.71
CA ARG A 7 -10.91 -25.40 -23.99
C ARG A 7 -10.66 -23.90 -24.01
N GLY A 8 -9.59 -23.45 -24.66
CA GLY A 8 -9.22 -22.03 -24.76
C GLY A 8 -8.81 -21.40 -23.43
N LEU A 9 -8.37 -22.19 -22.45
CA LEU A 9 -8.02 -21.69 -21.11
C LEU A 9 -6.53 -21.38 -21.01
N ALA A 10 -6.21 -20.16 -20.58
CA ALA A 10 -4.85 -19.68 -20.38
C ALA A 10 -4.69 -19.06 -18.99
N PHE A 11 -3.56 -19.34 -18.35
CA PHE A 11 -3.15 -18.67 -17.11
C PHE A 11 -2.09 -17.62 -17.42
N ILE A 12 -2.29 -16.42 -16.89
CA ILE A 12 -1.26 -15.38 -16.77
C ILE A 12 -0.73 -15.48 -15.35
N VAL A 13 0.58 -15.66 -15.21
CA VAL A 13 1.22 -15.94 -13.92
C VAL A 13 2.20 -14.82 -13.61
N TYR A 14 2.08 -14.24 -12.41
CA TYR A 14 2.98 -13.23 -11.87
C TYR A 14 3.60 -13.76 -10.58
N GLU A 15 4.92 -13.63 -10.46
CA GLU A 15 5.69 -13.99 -9.27
C GLU A 15 6.39 -12.74 -8.74
N LEU A 16 5.73 -12.06 -7.80
CA LEU A 16 6.21 -10.79 -7.21
C LEU A 16 6.14 -10.79 -5.68
N ALA A 17 5.59 -11.85 -5.07
CA ALA A 17 5.42 -11.96 -3.63
C ALA A 17 6.63 -12.67 -3.00
N GLY A 18 6.95 -12.31 -1.75
CA GLY A 18 8.02 -12.96 -0.98
C GLY A 18 9.38 -12.26 -1.02
N ASP A 19 9.62 -11.40 -2.02
CA ASP A 19 10.77 -10.49 -2.05
C ASP A 19 10.35 -9.08 -1.58
N PRO A 20 10.88 -8.60 -0.43
CA PRO A 20 10.58 -7.26 0.09
C PRO A 20 10.92 -6.11 -0.87
N GLY A 21 11.74 -6.33 -1.89
CA GLY A 21 12.00 -5.36 -2.96
C GLY A 21 10.73 -4.91 -3.67
N TYR A 22 9.77 -5.81 -3.87
CA TYR A 22 8.52 -5.54 -4.58
C TYR A 22 7.39 -5.03 -3.67
N ASP A 23 7.62 -4.83 -2.37
CA ASP A 23 6.57 -4.51 -1.41
C ASP A 23 5.73 -3.29 -1.79
N ALA A 24 6.36 -2.26 -2.39
CA ALA A 24 5.68 -1.04 -2.83
C ALA A 24 4.83 -1.23 -4.11
N VAL A 25 5.09 -2.26 -4.91
CA VAL A 25 4.49 -2.41 -6.25
C VAL A 25 3.66 -3.66 -6.45
N GLN A 26 3.88 -4.71 -5.64
CA GLN A 26 3.17 -5.98 -5.75
C GLN A 26 1.64 -5.82 -5.74
N SER A 27 1.11 -4.83 -5.00
CA SER A 27 -0.34 -4.57 -4.94
C SER A 27 -0.96 -4.16 -6.28
N PHE A 28 -0.18 -3.66 -7.24
CA PHE A 28 -0.69 -3.32 -8.58
C PHE A 28 -0.92 -4.55 -9.47
N PHE A 29 -0.39 -5.71 -9.08
CA PHE A 29 -0.51 -6.97 -9.81
C PHE A 29 -1.47 -7.95 -9.12
N LEU A 30 -2.14 -7.51 -8.05
CA LEU A 30 -3.19 -8.27 -7.37
C LEU A 30 -4.55 -7.85 -7.90
N SER A 31 -5.21 -8.77 -8.61
CA SER A 31 -6.50 -8.55 -9.26
C SER A 31 -7.64 -9.29 -8.58
N PRO A 32 -8.80 -8.64 -8.35
CA PRO A 32 -10.03 -9.34 -7.98
C PRO A 32 -10.37 -10.43 -9.02
N GLY A 33 -10.79 -11.60 -8.55
CA GLY A 33 -11.12 -12.72 -9.44
C GLY A 33 -9.91 -13.49 -10.00
N ALA A 34 -8.69 -13.22 -9.52
CA ALA A 34 -7.55 -14.09 -9.74
C ALA A 34 -7.54 -15.29 -8.79
N LEU A 35 -6.90 -16.38 -9.21
CA LEU A 35 -6.56 -17.51 -8.36
C LEU A 35 -5.16 -17.30 -7.78
N TYR A 36 -5.04 -17.34 -6.45
CA TYR A 36 -3.77 -17.19 -5.76
C TYR A 36 -3.23 -18.55 -5.34
N VAL A 37 -1.98 -18.83 -5.68
CA VAL A 37 -1.30 -20.04 -5.23
C VAL A 37 -0.32 -19.67 -4.14
N LEU A 38 -0.57 -20.15 -2.92
CA LEU A 38 0.35 -19.97 -1.80
C LEU A 38 1.20 -21.23 -1.64
N ALA A 39 2.47 -21.11 -2.05
CA ALA A 39 3.46 -22.17 -1.95
C ALA A 39 4.13 -22.14 -0.57
N VAL A 40 4.16 -23.29 0.11
CA VAL A 40 4.72 -23.46 1.46
C VAL A 40 5.77 -24.55 1.41
N ASP A 41 7.01 -24.25 1.79
CA ASP A 41 8.04 -25.28 1.94
C ASP A 41 7.70 -26.20 3.11
N LEU A 42 7.24 -27.41 2.81
CA LEU A 42 6.88 -28.39 3.83
C LEU A 42 8.10 -28.92 4.57
N SER A 43 9.27 -28.97 3.94
CA SER A 43 10.48 -29.47 4.59
C SER A 43 10.93 -28.55 5.73
N ALA A 44 10.80 -27.23 5.53
CA ALA A 44 11.13 -26.21 6.53
C ALA A 44 9.96 -25.81 7.46
N TYR A 45 8.75 -26.30 7.18
CA TYR A 45 7.55 -25.94 7.94
C TYR A 45 7.54 -26.56 9.34
N ALA A 46 7.22 -25.72 10.32
CA ALA A 46 6.90 -26.11 11.69
C ALA A 46 5.72 -25.27 12.20
N PRO A 47 4.86 -25.80 13.09
CA PRO A 47 3.67 -25.10 13.58
C PRO A 47 3.96 -23.69 14.14
N GLN A 48 5.11 -23.49 14.79
CA GLN A 48 5.51 -22.20 15.38
C GLN A 48 5.82 -21.14 14.31
N ARG A 49 6.14 -21.55 13.09
CA ARG A 49 6.43 -20.67 11.94
C ARG A 49 5.22 -20.42 11.06
N PHE A 50 4.05 -20.97 11.42
CA PHE A 50 2.82 -20.85 10.63
C PHE A 50 2.52 -19.42 10.18
N TYR A 51 2.65 -18.44 11.07
CA TYR A 51 2.34 -17.06 10.69
C TYR A 51 3.28 -16.54 9.60
N GLY A 52 4.59 -16.74 9.72
CA GLY A 52 5.54 -16.30 8.70
C GLY A 52 5.40 -17.05 7.37
N ALA A 53 5.08 -18.34 7.42
CA ALA A 53 4.96 -19.19 6.23
C ALA A 53 3.61 -19.07 5.52
N VAL A 54 2.52 -18.79 6.25
CA VAL A 54 1.14 -18.84 5.73
C VAL A 54 0.33 -17.63 6.21
N GLY A 55 0.21 -17.46 7.54
CA GLY A 55 -0.73 -16.51 8.13
C GLY A 55 -0.56 -15.06 7.67
N TYR A 56 0.69 -14.62 7.51
CA TYR A 56 1.08 -13.31 7.01
C TYR A 56 0.57 -13.07 5.59
N PHE A 57 0.80 -14.04 4.69
CA PHE A 57 0.37 -13.93 3.29
C PHE A 57 -1.15 -13.93 3.16
N LEU A 58 -1.87 -14.69 4.00
CA LEU A 58 -3.33 -14.65 4.03
C LEU A 58 -3.88 -13.30 4.52
N HIS A 59 -3.29 -12.70 5.55
CA HIS A 59 -3.66 -11.35 5.99
C HIS A 59 -3.36 -10.31 4.91
N TRP A 60 -2.18 -10.38 4.29
CA TRP A 60 -1.76 -9.46 3.23
C TRP A 60 -2.69 -9.53 2.03
N LEU A 61 -2.95 -10.74 1.54
CA LEU A 61 -3.80 -10.96 0.39
C LEU A 61 -5.24 -10.54 0.70
N GLY A 62 -5.78 -10.96 1.85
CA GLY A 62 -7.13 -10.57 2.28
C GLY A 62 -7.29 -9.06 2.47
N ALA A 63 -6.23 -8.36 2.89
CA ALA A 63 -6.25 -6.90 3.01
C ALA A 63 -6.34 -6.18 1.66
N LYS A 64 -5.71 -6.73 0.61
CA LYS A 64 -5.72 -6.14 -0.74
C LYS A 64 -6.90 -6.61 -1.59
N VAL A 65 -7.20 -7.90 -1.54
CA VAL A 65 -8.18 -8.58 -2.38
C VAL A 65 -9.18 -9.31 -1.47
N PRO A 66 -10.25 -8.60 -1.04
CA PRO A 66 -11.37 -9.21 -0.34
C PRO A 66 -11.94 -10.37 -1.16
N HIS A 67 -12.38 -11.44 -0.50
CA HIS A 67 -12.81 -12.68 -1.14
C HIS A 67 -11.77 -13.37 -2.04
N ALA A 68 -10.48 -13.09 -1.88
CA ALA A 68 -9.43 -13.79 -2.64
C ALA A 68 -9.57 -15.32 -2.51
N VAL A 69 -9.41 -16.02 -3.64
CA VAL A 69 -9.43 -17.48 -3.71
C VAL A 69 -8.01 -18.00 -3.65
N VAL A 70 -7.70 -18.82 -2.66
CA VAL A 70 -6.33 -19.27 -2.38
C VAL A 70 -6.22 -20.79 -2.47
N CYS A 71 -5.37 -21.28 -3.36
CA CYS A 71 -4.95 -22.67 -3.43
C CYS A 71 -3.64 -22.86 -2.64
N MET A 72 -3.67 -23.74 -1.63
CA MET A 72 -2.49 -24.06 -0.84
C MET A 72 -1.67 -25.18 -1.50
N VAL A 73 -0.37 -24.95 -1.71
CA VAL A 73 0.55 -25.94 -2.29
C VAL A 73 1.73 -26.13 -1.35
N GLY A 74 1.94 -27.35 -0.87
CA GLY A 74 3.08 -27.70 -0.03
C GLY A 74 4.24 -28.21 -0.89
N THR A 75 5.29 -27.41 -1.07
CA THR A 75 6.47 -27.76 -1.86
C THR A 75 7.47 -28.59 -1.07
N HIS A 76 8.47 -29.15 -1.76
CA HIS A 76 9.49 -30.05 -1.20
C HIS A 76 8.89 -31.26 -0.49
N ALA A 77 7.75 -31.75 -0.99
CA ALA A 77 7.07 -32.87 -0.38
C ALA A 77 7.93 -34.15 -0.42
N ASP A 78 8.82 -34.27 -1.42
CA ASP A 78 9.76 -35.38 -1.58
C ASP A 78 10.89 -35.41 -0.54
N LEU A 79 11.03 -34.36 0.28
CA LEU A 79 11.97 -34.31 1.40
C LEU A 79 11.32 -34.68 2.75
N CYS A 80 10.02 -34.95 2.78
CA CYS A 80 9.29 -35.32 3.99
C CYS A 80 8.81 -36.78 3.92
N ALA A 81 8.68 -37.43 5.08
CA ALA A 81 8.01 -38.73 5.13
C ALA A 81 6.49 -38.59 4.91
N GLU A 82 5.82 -39.62 4.41
CA GLU A 82 4.36 -39.57 4.09
C GLU A 82 3.51 -39.14 5.30
N ARG A 83 3.77 -39.73 6.47
CA ARG A 83 3.11 -39.36 7.73
C ARG A 83 3.35 -37.90 8.11
N GLU A 84 4.58 -37.41 7.93
CA GLU A 84 4.95 -36.02 8.23
C GLU A 84 4.24 -35.05 7.28
N LEU A 85 4.07 -35.39 6.00
CA LEU A 85 3.32 -34.61 5.03
C LEU A 85 1.85 -34.44 5.46
N GLU A 86 1.20 -35.53 5.86
CA GLU A 86 -0.18 -35.50 6.33
C GLU A 86 -0.34 -34.64 7.57
N GLU A 87 0.55 -34.82 8.57
CA GLU A 87 0.55 -34.06 9.81
C GLU A 87 0.75 -32.55 9.54
N LYS A 88 1.72 -32.18 8.69
CA LYS A 88 1.99 -30.77 8.33
C LYS A 88 0.84 -30.15 7.53
N CYS A 89 0.30 -30.85 6.53
CA CYS A 89 -0.83 -30.37 5.74
C CYS A 89 -2.07 -30.14 6.62
N LEU A 90 -2.32 -31.03 7.57
CA LEU A 90 -3.43 -30.92 8.52
C LEU A 90 -3.21 -29.78 9.52
N ASP A 91 -1.98 -29.60 10.03
CA ASP A 91 -1.64 -28.49 10.92
C ASP A 91 -1.86 -27.14 10.23
N ILE A 92 -1.40 -26.98 8.98
CA ILE A 92 -1.63 -25.76 8.19
C ILE A 92 -3.13 -25.43 8.12
N HIS A 93 -3.98 -26.39 7.78
CA HIS A 93 -5.44 -26.18 7.73
C HIS A 93 -6.04 -25.81 9.09
N ARG A 94 -5.62 -26.50 10.15
CA ARG A 94 -6.07 -26.20 11.52
C ARG A 94 -5.69 -24.78 11.94
N GLN A 95 -4.47 -24.36 11.62
CA GLN A 95 -3.98 -23.03 11.97
C GLN A 95 -4.61 -21.92 11.14
N ILE A 96 -4.92 -22.15 9.86
CA ILE A 96 -5.73 -21.25 9.03
C ILE A 96 -7.12 -21.07 9.66
N ALA A 97 -7.80 -22.15 10.01
CA ALA A 97 -9.10 -22.09 10.65
C ALA A 97 -9.05 -21.37 12.01
N ALA A 98 -7.99 -21.59 12.79
CA ALA A 98 -7.80 -20.91 14.07
C ALA A 98 -7.54 -19.40 13.89
N GLN A 99 -6.76 -19.00 12.88
CA GLN A 99 -6.55 -17.59 12.54
C GLN A 99 -7.86 -16.93 12.10
N GLU A 100 -8.56 -17.56 11.15
CA GLU A 100 -9.86 -17.08 10.64
C GLU A 100 -10.87 -16.89 11.78
N LYS A 101 -10.97 -17.86 12.70
CA LYS A 101 -11.82 -17.76 13.88
C LYS A 101 -11.44 -16.56 14.76
N ARG A 102 -10.17 -16.39 15.13
CA ARG A 102 -9.69 -15.28 15.97
C ARG A 102 -9.99 -13.92 15.35
N ASP A 103 -9.71 -13.77 14.06
CA ASP A 103 -9.91 -12.50 13.36
C ASP A 103 -11.40 -12.20 13.18
N GLY A 104 -12.21 -13.23 12.94
CA GLY A 104 -13.67 -13.12 12.85
C GLY A 104 -14.29 -12.73 14.20
N GLU A 105 -13.82 -13.32 15.30
CA GLU A 105 -14.24 -12.97 16.65
C GLU A 105 -13.88 -11.53 17.00
N ARG A 106 -12.67 -11.07 16.65
CA ARG A 106 -12.25 -9.68 16.85
C ARG A 106 -13.18 -8.71 16.12
N LEU A 107 -13.46 -8.94 14.84
CA LEU A 107 -14.35 -8.07 14.05
C LEU A 107 -15.79 -8.12 14.56
N ARG A 108 -16.32 -9.30 14.93
CA ARG A 108 -17.65 -9.40 15.55
C ARG A 108 -17.72 -8.66 16.88
N GLY A 109 -16.67 -8.72 17.70
CA GLY A 109 -16.57 -7.95 18.94
C GLY A 109 -16.63 -6.44 18.70
N LEU A 110 -15.98 -5.95 17.64
CA LEU A 110 -16.06 -4.54 17.24
C LEU A 110 -17.46 -4.15 16.76
N VAL A 111 -18.12 -4.98 15.96
CA VAL A 111 -19.52 -4.75 15.55
C VAL A 111 -20.43 -4.64 16.76
N ARG A 112 -20.28 -5.53 17.75
CA ARG A 112 -21.03 -5.48 19.01
C ARG A 112 -20.80 -4.18 19.77
N GLN A 113 -19.55 -3.73 19.91
CA GLN A 113 -19.24 -2.44 20.56
C GLN A 113 -19.90 -1.26 19.85
N VAL A 114 -19.94 -1.29 18.50
CA VAL A 114 -20.61 -0.25 17.72
C VAL A 114 -22.12 -0.31 17.88
N ASP A 115 -22.71 -1.50 17.95
CA ASP A 115 -24.15 -1.69 18.19
C ASP A 115 -24.57 -1.23 19.59
N GLU A 116 -23.78 -1.56 20.61
CA GLU A 116 -23.98 -1.08 21.98
C GLU A 116 -23.89 0.45 22.05
N ALA A 117 -22.97 1.07 21.30
CA ALA A 117 -22.89 2.52 21.20
C ALA A 117 -24.09 3.11 20.44
N LEU A 118 -24.52 2.52 19.33
CA LEU A 118 -25.70 2.95 18.56
C LEU A 118 -27.01 2.83 19.34
N ALA A 119 -27.08 1.93 20.32
CA ALA A 119 -28.24 1.80 21.21
C ALA A 119 -28.32 2.92 22.27
N GLN A 120 -27.24 3.67 22.49
CA GLN A 120 -27.21 4.83 23.39
C GLN A 120 -27.46 6.11 22.60
N ASP A 121 -28.30 7.00 23.15
CA ASP A 121 -28.51 8.33 22.57
C ASP A 121 -27.20 9.12 22.48
N LEU A 122 -27.07 9.92 21.41
CA LEU A 122 -25.87 10.73 21.17
C LEU A 122 -25.58 11.68 22.35
N GLU A 123 -26.60 12.25 22.98
CA GLU A 123 -26.44 13.13 24.15
C GLU A 123 -25.84 12.38 25.35
N VAL A 124 -26.27 11.13 25.58
CA VAL A 124 -25.75 10.28 26.65
C VAL A 124 -24.29 9.92 26.39
N ARG A 125 -23.96 9.51 25.15
CA ARG A 125 -22.57 9.24 24.75
C ARG A 125 -21.71 10.49 24.80
N GLY A 126 -22.27 11.66 24.51
CA GLY A 126 -21.59 12.95 24.55
C GLY A 126 -21.38 13.49 25.97
N SER A 127 -22.10 12.95 26.96
CA SER A 127 -22.05 13.41 28.35
C SER A 127 -20.98 12.69 29.18
N SER A 128 -20.58 11.47 28.79
CA SER A 128 -19.57 10.69 29.52
C SER A 128 -18.29 10.52 28.71
N PRO A 129 -17.15 11.09 29.14
CA PRO A 129 -15.86 10.94 28.42
C PRO A 129 -15.37 9.48 28.38
N HIS A 130 -15.89 8.62 29.27
CA HIS A 130 -15.57 7.18 29.31
C HIS A 130 -16.43 6.34 28.37
N ALA A 131 -17.47 6.91 27.75
CA ALA A 131 -18.29 6.19 26.79
C ALA A 131 -17.46 5.75 25.57
N ALA A 132 -17.71 4.52 25.11
CA ALA A 132 -17.14 4.06 23.85
C ALA A 132 -17.60 4.99 22.72
N PHE A 133 -16.66 5.35 21.83
CA PHE A 133 -16.93 6.30 20.75
C PHE A 133 -17.47 7.67 21.23
N TYR A 134 -16.91 8.17 22.34
CA TYR A 134 -17.22 9.48 22.91
C TYR A 134 -17.32 10.59 21.84
N GLY A 135 -18.48 11.23 21.78
CA GLY A 135 -18.79 12.33 20.86
C GLY A 135 -18.97 11.93 19.38
N VAL A 136 -18.86 10.66 19.00
CA VAL A 136 -19.00 10.22 17.59
C VAL A 136 -20.48 10.20 17.19
N SER A 137 -20.80 10.73 16.01
CA SER A 137 -22.16 10.70 15.45
C SER A 137 -22.62 9.30 15.01
N ASP A 138 -23.93 9.05 15.04
CA ASP A 138 -24.53 7.80 14.56
C ASP A 138 -24.21 7.50 13.10
N LYS A 139 -24.13 8.54 12.27
CA LYS A 139 -23.74 8.42 10.85
C LYS A 139 -22.35 7.78 10.72
N ASN A 140 -21.39 8.22 11.53
CA ASN A 140 -20.04 7.67 11.51
C ASN A 140 -19.97 6.26 12.11
N LEU A 141 -20.74 5.99 13.18
CA LEU A 141 -20.86 4.65 13.74
C LEU A 141 -21.46 3.65 12.74
N ARG A 142 -22.51 4.03 12.00
CA ARG A 142 -23.09 3.20 10.94
C ARG A 142 -22.10 2.90 9.82
N ARG A 143 -21.27 3.87 9.42
CA ARG A 143 -20.17 3.65 8.45
C ARG A 143 -19.14 2.65 8.98
N LYS A 144 -18.72 2.81 10.25
CA LYS A 144 -17.79 1.87 10.89
C LYS A 144 -18.36 0.45 10.97
N LYS A 145 -19.65 0.32 11.33
CA LYS A 145 -20.37 -0.95 11.32
C LYS A 145 -20.38 -1.58 9.93
N ALA A 146 -20.77 -0.81 8.91
CA ALA A 146 -20.82 -1.28 7.52
C ALA A 146 -19.44 -1.76 7.04
N GLN A 147 -18.36 -1.03 7.37
CA GLN A 147 -17.00 -1.46 7.07
C GLN A 147 -16.66 -2.79 7.77
N CYS A 148 -16.93 -2.93 9.07
CA CYS A 148 -16.65 -4.18 9.79
C CYS A 148 -17.47 -5.36 9.24
N GLN A 149 -18.73 -5.13 8.87
CA GLN A 149 -19.58 -6.13 8.22
C GLN A 149 -19.07 -6.51 6.84
N TYR A 150 -18.62 -5.54 6.04
CA TYR A 150 -17.97 -5.79 4.76
C TYR A 150 -16.76 -6.70 4.94
N LEU A 151 -15.87 -6.41 5.90
CA LEU A 151 -14.70 -7.23 6.19
C LEU A 151 -15.06 -8.66 6.64
N LEU A 152 -16.11 -8.81 7.44
CA LEU A 152 -16.61 -10.13 7.88
C LEU A 152 -17.20 -10.95 6.74
N ASN A 153 -17.88 -10.28 5.80
CA ASN A 153 -18.52 -10.96 4.67
C ASN A 153 -17.51 -11.27 3.56
N ASN A 154 -16.44 -10.49 3.43
CA ASN A 154 -15.49 -10.57 2.32
C ASN A 154 -14.16 -11.26 2.68
N ARG A 155 -14.22 -12.32 3.47
CA ARG A 155 -13.04 -13.09 3.92
C ARG A 155 -12.45 -13.93 2.77
N PRO A 156 -11.12 -14.18 2.76
CA PRO A 156 -10.50 -15.06 1.77
C PRO A 156 -11.09 -16.47 1.78
N GLN A 157 -11.22 -17.06 0.60
CA GLN A 157 -11.67 -18.44 0.40
C GLN A 157 -10.45 -19.35 0.26
N ILE A 158 -10.15 -20.12 1.30
CA ILE A 158 -9.01 -21.05 1.29
C ILE A 158 -9.46 -22.42 0.80
N LEU A 159 -8.89 -22.88 -0.31
CA LEU A 159 -9.22 -24.15 -0.91
C LEU A 159 -8.54 -25.31 -0.16
N SER A 160 -9.31 -26.36 0.09
CA SER A 160 -8.83 -27.61 0.68
C SER A 160 -8.74 -28.72 -0.40
N PRO A 161 -7.83 -29.70 -0.24
CA PRO A 161 -6.76 -29.79 0.78
C PRO A 161 -5.50 -28.98 0.40
N VAL A 162 -4.50 -28.95 1.28
CA VAL A 162 -3.13 -28.52 0.90
C VAL A 162 -2.61 -29.58 -0.07
N LEU A 163 -2.13 -29.16 -1.24
CA LEU A 163 -1.63 -30.07 -2.25
C LEU A 163 -0.12 -30.29 -2.08
N PRO A 164 0.34 -31.46 -1.62
CA PRO A 164 1.77 -31.75 -1.59
C PRO A 164 2.32 -31.85 -3.02
N PHE A 165 3.49 -31.27 -3.23
CA PHE A 165 4.20 -31.19 -4.50
C PHE A 165 5.70 -31.38 -4.29
N GLY A 166 6.29 -32.33 -5.00
CA GLY A 166 7.71 -32.63 -5.03
C GLY A 166 8.16 -33.04 -6.43
N CYS A 167 9.48 -33.12 -6.63
CA CYS A 167 10.06 -33.36 -7.97
C CYS A 167 10.10 -34.83 -8.37
N ARG A 168 9.87 -35.76 -7.43
CA ARG A 168 10.00 -37.21 -7.66
C ARG A 168 8.78 -37.84 -8.34
N GLU A 169 7.59 -37.29 -8.14
CA GLU A 169 6.35 -37.91 -8.56
C GLU A 169 5.61 -37.08 -9.62
N ARG A 170 5.64 -37.54 -10.88
CA ARG A 170 4.95 -36.87 -12.00
C ARG A 170 3.43 -36.78 -11.80
N GLY A 171 2.84 -37.63 -10.96
CA GLY A 171 1.41 -37.61 -10.62
C GLY A 171 0.96 -36.35 -9.89
N GLN A 172 1.82 -35.80 -9.02
CA GLN A 172 1.50 -34.61 -8.22
C GLN A 172 1.32 -33.36 -9.10
N ALA A 173 2.15 -33.21 -10.13
CA ALA A 173 2.02 -32.12 -11.09
C ALA A 173 0.72 -32.20 -11.91
N ARG A 174 0.30 -33.42 -12.28
CA ARG A 174 -1.01 -33.62 -12.92
C ARG A 174 -2.15 -33.26 -11.98
N ARG A 175 -2.11 -33.74 -10.73
CA ARG A 175 -3.13 -33.42 -9.71
C ARG A 175 -3.24 -31.92 -9.44
N LEU A 176 -2.13 -31.19 -9.35
CA LEU A 176 -2.14 -29.74 -9.22
C LEU A 176 -2.79 -29.08 -10.44
N ARG A 177 -2.38 -29.45 -11.66
CA ARG A 177 -2.99 -28.95 -12.89
C ARG A 177 -4.50 -29.20 -12.93
N ASP A 178 -4.93 -30.42 -12.63
CA ASP A 178 -6.34 -30.81 -12.66
C ASP A 178 -7.14 -30.02 -11.62
N LYS A 179 -6.57 -29.78 -10.43
CA LYS A 179 -7.20 -28.90 -9.43
C LYS A 179 -7.32 -27.47 -9.94
N LEU A 180 -6.25 -26.88 -10.48
CA LEU A 180 -6.28 -25.49 -10.97
C LEU A 180 -7.33 -25.31 -12.09
N LEU A 181 -7.42 -26.28 -13.02
CA LEU A 181 -8.45 -26.30 -14.06
C LEU A 181 -9.86 -26.43 -13.48
N SER A 182 -10.06 -27.38 -12.55
CA SER A 182 -11.34 -27.58 -11.87
C SER A 182 -11.82 -26.33 -11.12
N VAL A 183 -10.91 -25.59 -10.47
CA VAL A 183 -11.26 -24.36 -9.76
C VAL A 183 -11.61 -23.24 -10.75
N ALA A 184 -10.83 -23.09 -11.83
CA ALA A 184 -11.09 -22.08 -12.86
C ALA A 184 -12.45 -22.27 -13.56
N GLU A 185 -12.98 -23.49 -13.60
CA GLU A 185 -14.28 -23.82 -14.19
C GLU A 185 -15.45 -23.74 -13.21
N HIS A 186 -15.16 -23.49 -11.94
CA HIS A 186 -16.18 -23.46 -10.92
C HIS A 186 -16.92 -22.11 -10.95
N ARG A 187 -18.17 -22.13 -11.42
CA ARG A 187 -18.99 -20.92 -11.63
C ARG A 187 -19.16 -20.06 -10.38
N ASP A 188 -19.26 -20.68 -9.21
CA ASP A 188 -19.42 -19.93 -7.95
C ASP A 188 -18.11 -19.31 -7.43
N ILE A 189 -16.96 -19.87 -7.81
CA ILE A 189 -15.64 -19.37 -7.38
C ILE A 189 -15.19 -18.26 -8.32
N PHE A 190 -15.35 -18.46 -9.64
CA PHE A 190 -14.97 -17.48 -10.67
C PHE A 190 -16.14 -17.17 -11.62
N PRO A 191 -17.21 -16.53 -11.14
CA PRO A 191 -18.37 -16.20 -11.98
C PRO A 191 -18.00 -15.31 -13.18
N ASN A 192 -16.99 -14.45 -13.01
CA ASN A 192 -16.50 -13.56 -14.06
C ASN A 192 -15.89 -14.30 -15.25
N LEU A 193 -15.30 -15.48 -15.06
CA LEU A 193 -14.78 -16.30 -16.17
C LEU A 193 -15.89 -16.90 -17.03
N HIS A 194 -17.11 -17.01 -16.48
CA HIS A 194 -18.29 -17.52 -17.18
C HIS A 194 -19.21 -16.41 -17.69
N ARG A 195 -18.86 -15.15 -17.45
CA ARG A 195 -19.61 -14.01 -17.97
C ARG A 195 -19.44 -13.94 -19.48
N VAL A 196 -20.55 -13.77 -20.19
CA VAL A 196 -20.51 -13.51 -21.64
C VAL A 196 -19.98 -12.09 -21.86
N LEU A 197 -18.85 -11.98 -22.54
CA LEU A 197 -18.24 -10.70 -22.91
C LEU A 197 -18.54 -10.38 -24.38
N PRO A 198 -18.66 -9.09 -24.75
CA PRO A 198 -18.75 -8.69 -26.15
C PRO A 198 -17.51 -9.16 -26.93
N ARG A 199 -17.71 -9.68 -28.15
CA ARG A 199 -16.60 -10.11 -29.03
C ARG A 199 -15.59 -9.00 -29.26
N SER A 200 -16.04 -7.75 -29.31
CA SER A 200 -15.18 -6.57 -29.45
C SER A 200 -14.17 -6.41 -28.31
N TRP A 201 -14.49 -6.86 -27.09
CA TRP A 201 -13.57 -6.76 -25.94
C TRP A 201 -12.45 -7.81 -26.05
N GLN A 202 -12.81 -9.03 -26.47
CA GLN A 202 -11.83 -10.07 -26.75
C GLN A 202 -10.90 -9.67 -27.91
N VAL A 203 -11.45 -9.10 -28.99
CA VAL A 203 -10.65 -8.60 -30.11
C VAL A 203 -9.73 -7.47 -29.65
N LEU A 204 -10.20 -6.56 -28.80
CA LEU A 204 -9.38 -5.49 -28.23
C LEU A 204 -8.20 -6.05 -27.42
N GLU A 205 -8.46 -7.04 -26.57
CA GLU A 205 -7.43 -7.73 -25.79
C GLU A 205 -6.38 -8.36 -26.72
N GLU A 206 -6.82 -9.13 -27.71
CA GLU A 206 -5.93 -9.75 -28.69
C GLU A 206 -5.09 -8.71 -29.42
N LEU A 207 -5.67 -7.57 -29.82
CA LEU A 207 -4.95 -6.49 -30.48
C LEU A 207 -3.88 -5.84 -29.57
N HIS A 208 -4.14 -5.69 -28.27
CA HIS A 208 -3.16 -5.19 -27.31
C HIS A 208 -2.04 -6.20 -27.00
N LEU A 209 -2.35 -7.50 -27.11
CA LEU A 209 -1.42 -8.59 -26.82
C LEU A 209 -0.69 -9.15 -28.06
N ARG A 210 -1.11 -8.78 -29.28
CA ARG A 210 -0.49 -9.22 -30.54
C ARG A 210 0.99 -8.83 -30.58
N PRO A 211 1.91 -9.76 -30.95
CA PRO A 211 3.31 -9.40 -31.21
C PRO A 211 3.36 -8.51 -32.47
N PRO A 212 4.00 -7.32 -32.45
CA PRO A 212 5.32 -7.08 -31.87
C PRO A 212 5.38 -5.77 -31.06
N ALA A 213 4.67 -5.67 -29.94
CA ALA A 213 4.81 -4.48 -29.10
C ALA A 213 6.10 -4.55 -28.27
N ARG A 214 7.23 -4.18 -28.89
CA ARG A 214 8.46 -3.74 -28.20
C ARG A 214 8.23 -2.45 -27.37
N ARG A 215 6.99 -2.06 -27.11
CA ARG A 215 6.63 -0.88 -26.33
C ARG A 215 6.08 -1.35 -24.98
N LEU A 216 6.38 -0.62 -23.92
CA LEU A 216 5.81 -0.88 -22.60
C LEU A 216 4.33 -0.46 -22.53
N TRP A 217 3.97 0.57 -23.31
CA TRP A 217 2.65 1.20 -23.30
C TRP A 217 2.25 1.64 -24.71
N LEU A 218 0.95 1.92 -24.86
CA LEU A 218 0.35 2.63 -26.00
C LEU A 218 -0.19 3.97 -25.52
N SER A 219 -0.27 4.96 -26.40
CA SER A 219 -1.04 6.18 -26.11
C SER A 219 -2.54 5.86 -26.09
N TRP A 220 -3.35 6.74 -25.50
CA TRP A 220 -4.81 6.67 -25.58
C TRP A 220 -5.27 6.59 -27.04
N TRP A 221 -4.74 7.45 -27.90
CA TRP A 221 -5.07 7.46 -29.33
C TRP A 221 -4.72 6.17 -30.05
N ASP A 222 -3.56 5.58 -29.74
CA ASP A 222 -3.16 4.28 -30.29
C ASP A 222 -4.15 3.20 -29.84
N SER A 223 -4.52 3.21 -28.57
CA SER A 223 -5.47 2.27 -27.96
C SER A 223 -6.89 2.46 -28.53
N ALA A 224 -7.30 3.70 -28.79
CA ALA A 224 -8.58 4.03 -29.41
C ALA A 224 -8.67 3.56 -30.86
N ARG A 225 -7.56 3.61 -31.61
CA ARG A 225 -7.51 3.00 -32.94
C ARG A 225 -7.67 1.48 -32.88
N LEU A 226 -7.07 0.82 -31.89
CA LEU A 226 -7.32 -0.61 -31.66
C LEU A 226 -8.78 -0.87 -31.25
N GLY A 227 -9.37 0.02 -30.44
CA GLY A 227 -10.80 0.04 -30.09
C GLY A 227 -11.69 0.04 -31.32
N LEU A 228 -11.47 1.00 -32.23
CA LEU A 228 -12.22 1.11 -33.49
C LEU A 228 -12.05 -0.14 -34.36
N GLN A 229 -10.83 -0.69 -34.47
CA GLN A 229 -10.59 -1.94 -35.18
C GLN A 229 -11.32 -3.13 -34.56
N ALA A 230 -11.51 -3.12 -33.24
CA ALA A 230 -12.29 -4.11 -32.52
C ALA A 230 -13.82 -3.87 -32.60
N GLY A 231 -14.27 -2.78 -33.22
CA GLY A 231 -15.68 -2.39 -33.31
C GLY A 231 -16.22 -1.70 -32.06
N LEU A 232 -15.36 -1.03 -31.29
CA LEU A 232 -15.73 -0.23 -30.11
C LEU A 232 -15.81 1.26 -30.47
N THR A 233 -16.85 1.91 -29.95
CA THR A 233 -16.91 3.36 -29.82
C THR A 233 -16.04 3.83 -28.64
N GLU A 234 -15.75 5.12 -28.58
CA GLU A 234 -14.88 5.69 -27.53
C GLU A 234 -15.43 5.48 -26.12
N ASP A 235 -16.75 5.65 -25.92
CA ASP A 235 -17.43 5.40 -24.63
C ASP A 235 -17.30 3.94 -24.16
N ARG A 236 -17.27 2.99 -25.11
CA ARG A 236 -17.14 1.57 -24.82
C ARG A 236 -15.69 1.13 -24.64
N LEU A 237 -14.73 1.84 -25.21
CA LEU A 237 -13.31 1.57 -25.01
C LEU A 237 -12.93 1.71 -23.54
N GLN A 238 -13.38 2.76 -22.86
CA GLN A 238 -13.06 3.00 -21.46
C GLN A 238 -13.54 1.85 -20.58
N SER A 239 -14.79 1.41 -20.75
CA SER A 239 -15.33 0.24 -20.04
C SER A 239 -14.53 -1.04 -20.30
N ALA A 240 -14.10 -1.25 -21.55
CA ALA A 240 -13.28 -2.41 -21.92
C ALA A 240 -11.89 -2.35 -21.27
N LEU A 241 -11.23 -1.18 -21.26
CA LEU A 241 -9.93 -0.99 -20.63
C LEU A 241 -10.01 -1.16 -19.10
N SER A 242 -11.05 -0.65 -18.45
CA SER A 242 -11.26 -0.85 -17.01
C SER A 242 -11.44 -2.33 -16.68
N TYR A 243 -12.17 -3.09 -17.51
CA TYR A 243 -12.27 -4.54 -17.35
C TYR A 243 -10.92 -5.28 -17.54
N LEU A 244 -10.13 -4.89 -18.55
CA LEU A 244 -8.80 -5.46 -18.78
C LEU A 244 -7.83 -5.10 -17.64
N HIS A 245 -7.99 -3.92 -17.03
CA HIS A 245 -7.27 -3.52 -15.84
C HIS A 245 -7.66 -4.35 -14.61
N GLU A 246 -8.95 -4.45 -14.32
CA GLU A 246 -9.47 -5.23 -13.19
C GLU A 246 -9.10 -6.72 -13.28
N SER A 247 -9.11 -7.29 -14.49
CA SER A 247 -8.71 -8.68 -14.75
C SER A 247 -7.19 -8.90 -14.79
N GLY A 248 -6.38 -7.86 -14.57
CA GLY A 248 -4.92 -7.96 -14.44
C GLY A 248 -4.17 -8.16 -15.75
N LYS A 249 -4.80 -7.84 -16.89
CA LYS A 249 -4.19 -8.01 -18.23
C LYS A 249 -3.35 -6.80 -18.64
N LEU A 250 -3.66 -5.63 -18.11
CA LEU A 250 -2.96 -4.37 -18.34
C LEU A 250 -3.07 -3.44 -17.13
N LEU A 251 -2.32 -2.34 -17.13
CA LEU A 251 -2.51 -1.24 -16.17
C LEU A 251 -3.00 0.02 -16.90
N TYR A 252 -4.09 0.59 -16.37
CA TYR A 252 -4.67 1.84 -16.86
C TYR A 252 -5.00 2.74 -15.67
N PHE A 253 -4.55 4.00 -15.71
CA PHE A 253 -4.68 4.94 -14.60
C PHE A 253 -5.63 6.09 -14.96
N GLU A 254 -6.91 5.77 -15.08
CA GLU A 254 -7.99 6.67 -15.49
C GLU A 254 -8.01 8.01 -14.72
N GLU A 255 -7.87 7.95 -13.40
CA GLU A 255 -7.92 9.12 -12.50
C GLU A 255 -6.62 9.96 -12.50
N HIS A 256 -5.57 9.52 -13.20
CA HIS A 256 -4.27 10.19 -13.14
C HIS A 256 -4.12 11.23 -14.26
N PRO A 257 -3.76 12.50 -13.97
CA PRO A 257 -3.72 13.58 -14.98
C PRO A 257 -2.87 13.27 -16.22
N THR A 258 -1.66 12.72 -16.02
CA THR A 258 -0.73 12.36 -17.10
C THR A 258 -0.92 10.93 -17.61
N LEU A 259 -0.98 9.95 -16.69
CA LEU A 259 -0.95 8.52 -17.02
C LEU A 259 -2.27 8.01 -17.65
N ARG A 260 -3.39 8.72 -17.51
CA ARG A 260 -4.66 8.37 -18.20
C ARG A 260 -4.54 8.37 -19.72
N GLU A 261 -3.55 9.07 -20.26
CA GLU A 261 -3.27 9.15 -21.70
C GLU A 261 -2.47 7.93 -22.21
N TYR A 262 -2.19 6.95 -21.35
CA TYR A 262 -1.35 5.78 -21.67
C TYR A 262 -1.92 4.48 -21.10
N VAL A 263 -1.83 3.42 -21.90
CA VAL A 263 -2.25 2.05 -21.53
C VAL A 263 -1.02 1.16 -21.44
N PHE A 264 -0.68 0.71 -20.23
CA PHE A 264 0.47 -0.17 -19.98
C PHE A 264 0.05 -1.62 -20.20
N HIS A 265 0.10 -2.06 -21.46
CA HIS A 265 -0.36 -3.38 -21.87
C HIS A 265 0.72 -4.47 -21.78
N ASN A 266 2.01 -4.12 -21.67
CA ASN A 266 3.12 -5.08 -21.59
C ASN A 266 3.65 -5.21 -20.16
N LEU A 267 2.87 -5.90 -19.32
CA LEU A 267 3.18 -6.07 -17.90
C LEU A 267 4.48 -6.82 -17.61
N PRO A 268 4.88 -7.87 -18.36
CA PRO A 268 6.19 -8.50 -18.16
C PRO A 268 7.36 -7.53 -18.30
N ARG A 269 7.35 -6.67 -19.33
CA ARG A 269 8.41 -5.66 -19.49
C ARG A 269 8.33 -4.53 -18.48
N LEU A 270 7.14 -4.23 -17.98
CA LEU A 270 7.01 -3.32 -16.85
C LEU A 270 7.64 -3.93 -15.59
N ILE A 271 7.43 -5.22 -15.33
CA ILE A 271 8.10 -5.94 -14.24
C ILE A 271 9.62 -5.84 -14.41
N ASP A 272 10.17 -6.05 -15.61
CA ASP A 272 11.61 -5.88 -15.87
C ASP A 272 12.14 -4.49 -15.50
N VAL A 273 11.34 -3.43 -15.68
CA VAL A 273 11.65 -2.07 -15.23
C VAL A 273 11.61 -1.95 -13.71
N LEU A 274 10.60 -2.53 -13.06
CA LEU A 274 10.43 -2.49 -11.60
C LEU A 274 11.53 -3.28 -10.89
N SER A 275 11.93 -4.44 -11.42
CA SER A 275 12.97 -5.31 -10.86
C SER A 275 14.31 -4.59 -10.69
N VAL A 276 14.61 -3.63 -11.56
CA VAL A 276 15.82 -2.78 -11.46
C VAL A 276 15.88 -2.03 -10.13
N PHE A 277 14.74 -1.55 -9.65
CA PHE A 277 14.62 -0.81 -8.39
C PHE A 277 14.21 -1.71 -7.23
N CYS A 278 14.19 -3.04 -7.44
CA CYS A 278 14.07 -4.03 -6.38
C CYS A 278 15.45 -4.67 -6.07
N GLU A 279 16.39 -4.58 -7.02
CA GLU A 279 17.76 -5.09 -6.88
C GLU A 279 18.50 -4.48 -5.70
N ARG A 280 19.05 -5.35 -4.85
CA ARG A 280 19.81 -4.97 -3.64
C ARG A 280 21.30 -5.26 -3.78
N ASP A 281 21.71 -6.05 -4.78
CA ASP A 281 23.11 -6.32 -5.09
C ASP A 281 23.72 -5.17 -5.90
N GLY A 282 24.65 -4.45 -5.26
CA GLY A 282 25.41 -3.38 -5.91
C GLY A 282 26.25 -3.86 -7.08
N ALA A 283 26.77 -5.09 -7.04
CA ALA A 283 27.55 -5.66 -8.14
C ALA A 283 26.66 -5.93 -9.37
N ALA A 284 25.42 -6.41 -9.17
CA ALA A 284 24.43 -6.56 -10.24
C ALA A 284 24.07 -5.20 -10.89
N LEU A 285 23.77 -4.19 -10.08
CA LEU A 285 23.47 -2.82 -10.57
C LEU A 285 24.65 -2.23 -11.34
N LEU A 286 25.87 -2.36 -10.82
CA LEU A 286 27.06 -1.84 -11.46
C LEU A 286 27.35 -2.55 -12.78
N ARG A 287 27.23 -3.89 -12.84
CA ARG A 287 27.36 -4.64 -14.09
C ARG A 287 26.38 -4.16 -15.15
N LYS A 288 25.13 -3.89 -14.76
CA LYS A 288 24.12 -3.36 -15.68
C LYS A 288 24.49 -1.98 -16.21
N LEU A 289 25.00 -1.10 -15.33
CA LEU A 289 25.45 0.24 -15.70
C LEU A 289 26.67 0.22 -16.61
N LEU A 290 27.67 -0.62 -16.33
CA LEU A 290 28.89 -0.74 -17.13
C LEU A 290 28.63 -1.42 -18.49
N GLY A 291 27.67 -2.35 -18.57
CA GLY A 291 27.25 -2.92 -19.85
C GLY A 291 26.53 -1.91 -20.76
N ALA A 292 25.80 -0.95 -20.17
CA ALA A 292 25.11 0.14 -20.87
C ALA A 292 26.04 1.30 -21.24
N ALA A 293 27.08 1.52 -20.45
CA ALA A 293 28.01 2.62 -20.60
C ALA A 293 29.39 2.06 -20.95
N GLY A 294 29.82 2.12 -22.22
CA GLY A 294 31.23 1.88 -22.57
C GLY A 294 32.13 2.65 -21.60
N ALA A 295 32.96 1.92 -20.83
CA ALA A 295 33.51 2.43 -19.58
C ALA A 295 35.04 2.53 -19.62
N ASP A 296 35.52 3.76 -19.42
CA ASP A 296 36.84 4.08 -18.88
C ASP A 296 36.78 4.10 -17.34
N GLU A 297 37.92 3.98 -16.66
CA GLU A 297 38.05 3.79 -15.20
C GLU A 297 37.38 4.91 -14.39
N LEU A 298 37.50 6.16 -14.83
CA LEU A 298 36.90 7.32 -14.16
C LEU A 298 35.37 7.23 -14.15
N ARG A 299 34.77 6.83 -15.27
CA ARG A 299 33.32 6.65 -15.40
C ARG A 299 32.84 5.49 -14.54
N ALA A 300 33.62 4.40 -14.48
CA ALA A 300 33.32 3.27 -13.61
C ALA A 300 33.34 3.65 -12.12
N ALA A 301 34.31 4.47 -11.69
CA ALA A 301 34.35 5.02 -10.32
C ALA A 301 33.12 5.90 -10.01
N GLN A 302 32.72 6.76 -10.94
CA GLN A 302 31.53 7.60 -10.76
C GLN A 302 30.24 6.76 -10.67
N LEU A 303 30.08 5.74 -11.51
CA LEU A 303 28.92 4.84 -11.47
C LEU A 303 28.86 4.04 -10.17
N ARG A 304 30.01 3.60 -9.65
CA ARG A 304 30.10 2.97 -8.32
C ARG A 304 29.58 3.89 -7.22
N HIS A 305 30.00 5.15 -7.22
CA HIS A 305 29.54 6.14 -6.26
C HIS A 305 28.01 6.33 -6.31
N TYR A 306 27.40 6.34 -7.50
CA TYR A 306 25.94 6.42 -7.61
C TYR A 306 25.21 5.17 -7.08
N VAL A 307 25.77 3.96 -7.32
CA VAL A 307 25.20 2.72 -6.77
C VAL A 307 25.29 2.72 -5.25
N GLU A 308 26.41 3.11 -4.67
CA GLU A 308 26.57 3.24 -3.22
C GLU A 308 25.58 4.25 -2.63
N GLY A 309 25.49 5.44 -3.23
CA GLY A 309 24.53 6.47 -2.84
C GLY A 309 23.07 5.99 -2.93
N PHE A 310 22.74 5.19 -3.93
CA PHE A 310 21.42 4.57 -4.06
C PHE A 310 21.14 3.54 -2.97
N LEU A 311 22.08 2.62 -2.72
CA LEU A 311 21.88 1.54 -1.75
C LEU A 311 21.86 2.02 -0.29
N LEU A 312 22.55 3.14 0.00
CA LEU A 312 22.64 3.71 1.34
C LEU A 312 21.57 4.79 1.59
N HIS A 313 21.35 5.68 0.63
CA HIS A 313 20.50 6.87 0.78
C HIS A 313 19.27 6.86 -0.13
N GLY A 314 19.11 5.88 -1.02
CA GLY A 314 18.02 5.84 -1.98
C GLY A 314 18.05 6.99 -2.98
N LEU A 315 19.21 7.52 -3.35
CA LEU A 315 19.32 8.66 -4.28
C LEU A 315 19.91 8.23 -5.61
N LEU A 316 19.24 8.62 -6.71
CA LEU A 316 19.74 8.45 -8.07
C LEU A 316 19.47 9.68 -8.93
N PRO A 317 20.44 10.13 -9.75
CA PRO A 317 20.18 11.16 -10.74
C PRO A 317 19.47 10.57 -11.96
N ALA A 318 18.66 11.38 -12.63
CA ALA A 318 17.83 10.97 -13.78
C ALA A 318 18.63 10.29 -14.91
N HIS A 319 19.87 10.74 -15.15
CA HIS A 319 20.71 10.16 -16.19
C HIS A 319 21.19 8.74 -15.86
N VAL A 320 21.41 8.42 -14.58
CA VAL A 320 21.75 7.05 -14.13
C VAL A 320 20.51 6.16 -14.21
N ILE A 321 19.34 6.68 -13.85
CA ILE A 321 18.07 5.96 -14.04
C ILE A 321 17.86 5.60 -15.51
N ARG A 322 18.14 6.54 -16.43
CA ARG A 322 18.10 6.28 -17.88
C ARG A 322 19.00 5.13 -18.30
N LEU A 323 20.25 5.09 -17.78
CA LEU A 323 21.20 4.01 -18.07
C LEU A 323 20.71 2.66 -17.54
N LEU A 324 20.18 2.63 -16.30
CA LEU A 324 19.61 1.43 -15.71
C LEU A 324 18.39 0.88 -16.49
N LEU A 325 17.71 1.76 -17.23
CA LEU A 325 16.50 1.46 -18.00
C LEU A 325 16.72 1.44 -19.53
N GLU A 326 17.97 1.45 -20.02
CA GLU A 326 18.27 1.56 -21.46
C GLU A 326 17.51 0.57 -22.38
N PRO A 327 17.24 -0.69 -21.99
CA PRO A 327 16.42 -1.59 -22.82
C PRO A 327 14.95 -1.13 -23.00
N HIS A 328 14.48 -0.24 -22.13
CA HIS A 328 13.08 0.19 -22.00
C HIS A 328 12.85 1.66 -22.36
N VAL A 329 13.91 2.47 -22.37
CA VAL A 329 13.85 3.92 -22.59
C VAL A 329 14.59 4.29 -23.87
N ARG A 330 13.87 4.79 -24.88
CA ARG A 330 14.46 5.25 -26.14
C ARG A 330 14.61 6.76 -26.21
N SER A 331 13.70 7.47 -25.57
CA SER A 331 13.63 8.93 -25.60
C SER A 331 13.62 9.55 -24.20
N ARG A 332 13.84 10.87 -24.11
CA ARG A 332 13.66 11.64 -22.87
C ARG A 332 12.20 11.63 -22.39
N GLN A 333 11.24 11.56 -23.32
CA GLN A 333 9.80 11.49 -23.01
C GLN A 333 9.46 10.13 -22.38
N ASP A 334 10.04 9.04 -22.88
CA ASP A 334 9.86 7.69 -22.31
C ASP A 334 10.33 7.66 -20.85
N LEU A 335 11.50 8.25 -20.58
CA LEU A 335 12.04 8.35 -19.22
C LEU A 335 11.10 9.15 -18.32
N GLN A 336 10.59 10.30 -18.78
CA GLN A 336 9.71 11.14 -17.99
C GLN A 336 8.40 10.42 -17.66
N LEU A 337 7.81 9.71 -18.63
CA LEU A 337 6.60 8.92 -18.42
C LEU A 337 6.83 7.78 -17.43
N LEU A 338 7.96 7.08 -17.54
CA LEU A 338 8.32 6.04 -16.57
C LEU A 338 8.55 6.62 -15.17
N LEU A 339 9.20 7.77 -15.04
CA LEU A 339 9.38 8.42 -13.74
C LEU A 339 8.04 8.84 -13.12
N GLU A 340 7.10 9.32 -13.93
CA GLU A 340 5.73 9.60 -13.49
C GLU A 340 5.01 8.32 -13.02
N LEU A 341 5.18 7.21 -13.75
CA LEU A 341 4.64 5.90 -13.36
C LEU A 341 5.25 5.40 -12.04
N LEU A 342 6.57 5.49 -11.87
CA LEU A 342 7.27 5.11 -10.65
C LEU A 342 6.83 5.99 -9.46
N GLU A 343 6.57 7.27 -9.68
CA GLU A 343 6.00 8.18 -8.68
C GLU A 343 4.56 7.78 -8.32
N LYS A 344 3.70 7.47 -9.30
CA LYS A 344 2.34 6.96 -9.05
C LYS A 344 2.35 5.62 -8.31
N MET A 345 3.29 4.74 -8.61
CA MET A 345 3.46 3.48 -7.90
C MET A 345 4.04 3.66 -6.49
N GLY A 346 4.55 4.85 -6.15
CA GLY A 346 5.09 5.14 -4.83
C GLY A 346 6.51 4.59 -4.63
N LEU A 347 7.28 4.43 -5.71
CA LEU A 347 8.68 3.98 -5.66
C LEU A 347 9.67 5.12 -5.46
N CYS A 348 9.45 6.26 -6.11
CA CYS A 348 10.34 7.41 -6.01
C CYS A 348 9.63 8.76 -6.14
N TYR A 349 10.27 9.82 -5.66
CA TYR A 349 9.88 11.20 -5.93
C TYR A 349 11.09 12.03 -6.37
N CYS A 350 10.85 13.07 -7.16
CA CYS A 350 11.91 14.02 -7.53
C CYS A 350 12.14 15.04 -6.40
N VAL A 351 13.40 15.20 -5.98
CA VAL A 351 13.83 16.07 -4.87
C VAL A 351 13.86 17.53 -5.30
N ASN A 352 14.32 17.79 -6.53
CA ASN A 352 14.55 19.14 -7.06
C ASN A 352 13.55 19.48 -8.17
N LYS A 353 12.24 19.21 -7.97
CA LYS A 353 11.20 19.73 -8.88
C LYS A 353 11.20 21.26 -8.75
N GLY A 354 12.16 21.94 -9.38
CA GLY A 354 12.13 23.38 -9.55
C GLY A 354 10.78 23.75 -10.14
N LYS A 355 10.11 24.74 -9.56
CA LYS A 355 8.87 25.31 -10.11
C LYS A 355 9.13 25.65 -11.58
N ARG A 356 8.64 24.80 -12.50
CA ARG A 356 8.66 24.94 -13.97
C ARG A 356 9.78 25.87 -14.49
N ALA A 357 11.02 25.37 -14.59
CA ALA A 357 12.00 26.02 -15.44
C ALA A 357 11.59 25.81 -16.91
N PRO A 358 11.62 26.84 -17.78
CA PRO A 358 11.30 26.70 -19.19
C PRO A 358 12.24 25.72 -19.88
N LEU A 359 11.72 25.01 -20.88
CA LEU A 359 12.39 23.95 -21.65
C LEU A 359 13.68 24.35 -22.39
N ASN A 360 14.12 25.62 -22.31
CA ASN A 360 15.18 26.19 -23.16
C ASN A 360 16.33 26.82 -22.36
N GLY A 361 16.91 26.09 -21.41
CA GLY A 361 18.13 26.52 -20.71
C GLY A 361 19.15 25.39 -20.62
N ASN A 362 20.33 25.57 -21.22
CA ASN A 362 21.48 24.65 -21.21
C ASN A 362 22.18 24.52 -19.84
N GLY A 363 21.42 24.58 -18.74
CA GLY A 363 21.93 24.51 -17.37
C GLY A 363 20.94 23.88 -16.39
N ALA A 364 20.13 22.91 -16.84
CA ALA A 364 19.24 22.17 -15.94
C ALA A 364 20.09 21.27 -15.03
N ALA A 365 20.24 21.66 -13.75
CA ALA A 365 20.78 20.79 -12.71
C ALA A 365 20.13 19.41 -12.83
N ALA A 366 20.95 18.34 -12.87
CA ALA A 366 20.46 16.99 -13.07
C ALA A 366 19.39 16.67 -12.01
N ALA A 367 18.16 16.37 -12.45
CA ALA A 367 17.08 16.03 -11.52
C ALA A 367 17.45 14.77 -10.72
N TRP A 368 17.27 14.83 -9.41
CA TRP A 368 17.53 13.74 -8.48
C TRP A 368 16.23 13.11 -8.01
N TYR A 369 16.23 11.80 -7.90
CA TYR A 369 15.10 11.01 -7.44
C TYR A 369 15.46 10.29 -6.16
N LYS A 370 14.57 10.36 -5.18
CA LYS A 370 14.66 9.67 -3.90
C LYS A 370 13.75 8.45 -3.92
N PHE A 371 14.26 7.31 -3.49
CA PHE A 371 13.60 6.02 -3.36
C PHE A 371 13.50 5.65 -1.88
N PRO A 372 12.37 5.94 -1.20
CA PRO A 372 12.23 5.72 0.24
C PRO A 372 12.48 4.27 0.68
N GLY A 373 12.20 3.28 -0.18
CA GLY A 373 12.45 1.86 0.09
C GLY A 373 13.93 1.44 0.23
N TYR A 374 14.87 2.36 -0.04
CA TYR A 374 16.31 2.15 0.14
C TYR A 374 16.91 2.97 1.30
N VAL A 375 16.12 3.80 1.98
CA VAL A 375 16.61 4.60 3.11
C VAL A 375 16.88 3.69 4.30
N ARG A 376 18.16 3.50 4.65
CA ARG A 376 18.58 2.64 5.76
C ARG A 376 18.69 3.38 7.10
N ASN A 377 18.96 4.68 7.08
CA ASN A 377 19.16 5.48 8.29
C ASN A 377 17.88 5.53 9.14
N GLU A 378 17.96 5.17 10.42
CA GLU A 378 16.79 5.10 11.31
C GLU A 378 16.23 6.48 11.66
N VAL A 379 17.13 7.47 11.83
CA VAL A 379 16.77 8.84 12.20
C VAL A 379 17.02 9.75 11.00
N PRO A 380 16.04 10.60 10.61
CA PRO A 380 16.31 11.72 9.71
C PRO A 380 17.52 12.51 10.23
N HIS A 381 18.45 12.95 9.38
CA HIS A 381 19.64 13.70 9.84
C HIS A 381 19.25 14.75 10.89
N ALA A 382 19.98 14.74 12.01
CA ALA A 382 19.58 15.24 13.34
C ALA A 382 19.28 16.75 13.44
N GLU A 383 19.29 17.50 12.35
CA GLU A 383 18.97 18.94 12.32
C GLU A 383 17.51 19.24 12.72
N ALA A 384 16.62 18.24 12.65
CA ALA A 384 15.24 18.34 13.13
C ALA A 384 15.08 18.25 14.66
N TRP A 385 16.02 17.61 15.36
CA TRP A 385 16.03 17.50 16.83
C TRP A 385 16.92 18.57 17.49
N ILE A 386 17.91 19.11 16.77
CA ILE A 386 18.84 20.14 17.29
C ILE A 386 18.11 21.48 17.56
N HIS A 387 16.96 21.74 16.96
CA HIS A 387 16.10 22.88 17.32
C HIS A 387 15.06 22.55 18.42
N GLY A 388 15.12 21.35 19.01
CA GLY A 388 14.26 20.88 20.09
C GLY A 388 14.80 21.09 21.51
N ALA A 389 16.00 21.67 21.68
CA ALA A 389 16.51 22.07 22.99
C ALA A 389 17.49 23.24 22.85
N GLY A 390 17.02 24.46 23.13
CA GLY A 390 17.85 25.66 23.12
C GLY A 390 17.13 26.96 22.77
N LEU A 391 15.87 27.13 23.18
CA LEU A 391 15.28 28.47 23.27
C LEU A 391 15.37 28.89 24.74
N SER A 392 16.41 29.65 25.07
CA SER A 392 16.46 30.54 26.24
C SER A 392 15.47 31.70 26.04
N GLY A 393 14.19 31.35 25.89
CA GLY A 393 13.04 32.24 25.91
C GLY A 393 11.92 31.55 26.69
N PRO A 394 10.95 32.29 27.25
CA PRO A 394 9.88 31.68 28.03
C PRO A 394 9.21 30.57 27.21
N PRO A 395 8.91 29.40 27.81
CA PRO A 395 8.33 28.28 27.09
C PRO A 395 6.96 28.71 26.58
N LEU A 396 6.85 29.08 25.30
CA LEU A 396 5.55 29.15 24.67
C LEU A 396 4.91 27.77 24.87
N ALA A 397 3.68 27.74 25.40
CA ALA A 397 2.95 26.51 25.59
C ALA A 397 2.62 25.89 24.22
N VAL A 398 3.55 25.11 23.69
CA VAL A 398 3.38 24.39 22.43
C VAL A 398 2.51 23.16 22.71
N GLU A 399 1.36 23.09 22.06
CA GLU A 399 0.51 21.91 22.05
C GLU A 399 0.95 20.99 20.90
N GLN A 400 0.90 19.68 21.13
CA GLN A 400 1.15 18.67 20.11
C GLN A 400 -0.18 18.11 19.61
N LEU A 401 -0.38 18.23 18.30
CA LEU A 401 -1.47 17.57 17.59
C LEU A 401 -0.92 16.29 16.96
N GLN A 402 -1.55 15.15 17.21
CA GLN A 402 -1.12 13.87 16.64
C GLN A 402 -2.30 12.98 16.27
N VAL A 403 -2.36 12.59 14.99
CA VAL A 403 -3.27 11.57 14.47
C VAL A 403 -2.51 10.26 14.34
N ARG A 404 -3.06 9.16 14.85
CA ARG A 404 -2.45 7.82 14.84
C ARG A 404 -3.36 6.80 14.17
N TYR A 405 -2.81 6.10 13.20
CA TYR A 405 -3.35 4.90 12.58
C TYR A 405 -2.76 3.67 13.27
N SER A 406 -3.59 2.66 13.50
CA SER A 406 -3.19 1.37 14.05
C SER A 406 -3.74 0.24 13.18
N PHE A 407 -2.89 -0.75 12.92
CA PHE A 407 -3.13 -1.84 11.99
C PHE A 407 -3.10 -3.20 12.74
N PRO A 408 -4.25 -3.69 13.23
CA PRO A 408 -4.29 -4.85 14.13
C PRO A 408 -3.96 -6.20 13.49
N PHE A 409 -4.22 -6.37 12.20
CA PHE A 409 -3.97 -7.63 11.49
C PHE A 409 -2.67 -7.57 10.69
N ILE A 410 -2.49 -6.52 9.88
CA ILE A 410 -1.31 -6.36 9.05
C ILE A 410 -1.07 -4.89 8.72
N PHE A 411 0.19 -4.46 8.75
CA PHE A 411 0.62 -3.21 8.13
C PHE A 411 0.91 -3.49 6.65
N PRO A 412 0.22 -2.84 5.70
CA PRO A 412 0.42 -3.14 4.29
C PRO A 412 1.89 -2.96 3.88
N PRO A 413 2.53 -3.97 3.26
CA PRO A 413 3.92 -3.88 2.87
C PRO A 413 4.13 -2.70 1.93
N GLY A 414 5.25 -1.99 2.12
CA GLY A 414 5.58 -0.81 1.31
C GLY A 414 4.75 0.45 1.61
N LEU A 415 3.70 0.40 2.45
CA LEU A 415 2.81 1.55 2.70
C LEU A 415 3.58 2.79 3.15
N PHE A 416 4.53 2.65 4.07
CA PHE A 416 5.30 3.79 4.56
C PHE A 416 6.18 4.41 3.45
N ALA A 417 6.80 3.58 2.61
CA ALA A 417 7.61 4.05 1.49
C ALA A 417 6.75 4.77 0.45
N ARG A 418 5.61 4.18 0.07
CA ARG A 418 4.65 4.80 -0.86
C ARG A 418 4.12 6.12 -0.30
N TYR A 419 3.69 6.11 0.96
CA TYR A 419 3.22 7.32 1.62
C TYR A 419 4.30 8.40 1.67
N SER A 420 5.55 8.04 1.94
CA SER A 420 6.68 8.96 1.89
C SER A 420 6.85 9.62 0.51
N VAL A 421 6.67 8.88 -0.59
CA VAL A 421 6.65 9.44 -1.96
C VAL A 421 5.50 10.45 -2.11
N HIS A 422 4.29 10.03 -1.76
CA HIS A 422 3.08 10.81 -2.01
C HIS A 422 3.00 12.11 -1.20
N ILE A 423 3.57 12.16 0.01
CA ILE A 423 3.59 13.40 0.80
C ILE A 423 4.54 14.47 0.25
N ASN A 424 5.43 14.13 -0.68
CA ASN A 424 6.42 15.07 -1.23
C ASN A 424 5.78 16.33 -1.84
N ARG A 425 4.62 16.18 -2.49
CA ARG A 425 3.88 17.31 -3.09
C ARG A 425 3.30 18.29 -2.06
N HIS A 426 3.20 17.89 -0.80
CA HIS A 426 2.57 18.66 0.28
C HIS A 426 3.59 19.38 1.17
N VAL A 427 4.88 19.11 0.99
CA VAL A 427 5.96 19.63 1.86
C VAL A 427 7.00 20.42 1.06
N VAL A 428 7.69 21.34 1.73
CA VAL A 428 8.68 22.24 1.10
C VAL A 428 10.13 21.83 1.40
N GLN A 429 10.38 21.33 2.60
CA GLN A 429 11.66 20.80 3.04
C GLN A 429 11.40 19.53 3.82
N ARG A 430 12.24 18.51 3.62
CA ARG A 430 12.07 17.22 4.29
C ARG A 430 13.40 16.49 4.49
N SER A 431 13.42 15.65 5.50
CA SER A 431 14.48 14.70 5.81
C SER A 431 13.83 13.34 6.08
N ASP A 432 14.33 12.32 5.39
CA ASP A 432 13.75 10.99 5.35
C ASP A 432 14.63 10.01 6.12
N GLY A 433 14.03 9.31 7.08
CA GLY A 433 14.57 8.12 7.73
C GLY A 433 13.70 6.90 7.42
N ARG A 434 14.20 5.72 7.80
CA ARG A 434 13.58 4.40 7.54
C ARG A 434 12.15 4.30 8.10
N CYS A 435 11.94 4.88 9.27
CA CYS A 435 10.68 4.80 10.01
C CYS A 435 10.11 6.18 10.36
N GLN A 436 10.72 7.26 9.89
CA GLN A 436 10.27 8.61 10.22
C GLN A 436 10.58 9.58 9.07
N VAL A 437 9.66 10.48 8.79
CA VAL A 437 9.89 11.64 7.92
C VAL A 437 9.69 12.89 8.75
N TYR A 438 10.67 13.77 8.74
CA TYR A 438 10.55 15.13 9.25
C TYR A 438 10.41 16.08 8.08
N ALA A 439 9.40 16.94 8.09
CA ALA A 439 9.19 17.88 7.00
C ALA A 439 8.56 19.19 7.47
N TYR A 440 8.54 20.17 6.56
CA TYR A 440 7.82 21.42 6.74
C TYR A 440 6.73 21.54 5.68
N ARG A 441 5.53 21.94 6.10
CA ARG A 441 4.49 22.45 5.19
C ARG A 441 4.38 23.95 5.39
N GLY A 442 4.91 24.73 4.44
CA GLY A 442 5.16 26.15 4.66
C GLY A 442 6.22 26.32 5.75
N LYS A 443 5.86 26.96 6.87
CA LYS A 443 6.73 27.14 8.04
C LYS A 443 6.40 26.20 9.20
N VAL A 444 5.39 25.34 9.04
CA VAL A 444 4.88 24.49 10.13
C VAL A 444 5.57 23.11 10.05
N PRO A 445 6.22 22.65 11.13
CA PRO A 445 6.86 21.34 11.15
C PRO A 445 5.80 20.22 11.22
N VAL A 446 6.06 19.14 10.50
CA VAL A 446 5.27 17.92 10.50
C VAL A 446 6.20 16.71 10.67
N VAL A 447 5.77 15.75 11.48
CA VAL A 447 6.47 14.50 11.72
C VAL A 447 5.56 13.35 11.32
N VAL A 448 6.00 12.54 10.37
CA VAL A 448 5.39 11.24 10.09
C VAL A 448 6.25 10.17 10.73
N SER A 449 5.67 9.27 11.51
CA SER A 449 6.41 8.17 12.14
C SER A 449 5.69 6.85 11.94
N TYR A 450 6.42 5.85 11.48
CA TYR A 450 6.02 4.45 11.43
C TYR A 450 6.68 3.71 12.60
N ARG A 451 5.88 2.92 13.33
CA ARG A 451 6.38 1.99 14.33
C ARG A 451 5.94 0.58 13.91
N PRO A 452 6.89 -0.30 13.54
CA PRO A 452 6.57 -1.68 13.22
C PRO A 452 5.98 -2.40 14.44
N ALA A 453 5.24 -3.49 14.19
CA ALA A 453 4.85 -4.39 15.27
C ALA A 453 6.12 -4.95 15.93
N GLY A 454 6.26 -4.78 17.25
CA GLY A 454 7.39 -5.31 18.01
C GLY A 454 7.17 -6.76 18.46
N ALA A 455 8.09 -7.30 19.25
CA ALA A 455 7.94 -8.62 19.88
C ALA A 455 6.79 -8.70 20.91
N ALA A 456 6.35 -7.55 21.43
CA ALA A 456 5.16 -7.43 22.27
C ALA A 456 3.90 -7.29 21.40
N PRO A 457 2.68 -7.63 21.90
CA PRO A 457 1.45 -7.70 21.12
C PRO A 457 0.85 -6.32 20.77
N ARG A 458 1.70 -5.36 20.38
CA ARG A 458 1.28 -4.04 19.93
C ARG A 458 1.16 -4.05 18.41
N PRO A 459 0.03 -3.59 17.85
CA PRO A 459 -0.12 -3.47 16.42
C PRO A 459 0.87 -2.44 15.87
N ALA A 460 1.23 -2.60 14.60
CA ALA A 460 1.98 -1.58 13.88
C ALA A 460 1.18 -0.27 13.86
N THR A 461 1.88 0.86 13.91
CA THR A 461 1.23 2.18 13.91
C THR A 461 1.92 3.15 12.96
N LEU A 462 1.14 4.06 12.38
CA LEU A 462 1.63 5.21 11.63
C LEU A 462 1.02 6.45 12.25
N SER A 463 1.82 7.47 12.57
CA SER A 463 1.32 8.71 13.12
C SER A 463 1.80 9.93 12.35
N ILE A 464 0.94 10.94 12.28
CA ILE A 464 1.20 12.25 11.69
C ILE A 464 1.03 13.27 12.81
N ALA A 465 2.08 14.03 13.09
CA ALA A 465 2.11 15.00 14.19
C ALA A 465 2.57 16.37 13.72
N SER A 466 2.08 17.41 14.40
CA SER A 466 2.55 18.79 14.26
C SER A 466 2.40 19.52 15.59
N HIS A 467 3.02 20.69 15.68
CA HIS A 467 3.16 21.47 16.90
C HIS A 467 2.77 22.92 16.62
N ALA A 468 1.97 23.51 17.50
CA ALA A 468 1.60 24.91 17.45
C ALA A 468 1.18 25.41 18.84
N SER A 469 1.20 26.72 19.06
CA SER A 469 0.54 27.29 20.23
C SER A 469 -0.97 27.09 20.13
N LEU A 470 -1.67 27.01 21.27
CA LEU A 470 -3.11 26.76 21.27
C LEU A 470 -3.93 27.78 20.42
N PRO A 471 -3.66 29.09 20.45
CA PRO A 471 -4.34 30.06 19.58
C PRO A 471 -4.11 29.80 18.08
N ASN A 472 -2.99 29.18 17.74
CA ASN A 472 -2.57 28.92 16.36
C ASN A 472 -2.69 27.44 15.97
N ILE A 473 -3.40 26.61 16.75
CA ILE A 473 -3.51 25.17 16.50
C ILE A 473 -4.13 24.85 15.12
N TRP A 474 -4.91 25.79 14.57
CA TRP A 474 -5.41 25.73 13.19
C TRP A 474 -4.29 25.58 12.16
N THR A 475 -3.10 26.15 12.39
CA THR A 475 -1.94 26.01 11.50
C THR A 475 -1.40 24.58 11.50
N ALA A 476 -1.38 23.91 12.66
CA ALA A 476 -1.01 22.51 12.77
C ALA A 476 -2.01 21.61 12.04
N TRP A 477 -3.32 21.88 12.16
CA TRP A 477 -4.36 21.20 11.37
C TRP A 477 -4.16 21.40 9.87
N GLN A 478 -3.99 22.64 9.41
CA GLN A 478 -3.71 22.91 8.00
C GLN A 478 -2.45 22.19 7.51
N ALA A 479 -1.46 22.00 8.37
CA ALA A 479 -0.24 21.27 8.03
C ALA A 479 -0.48 19.75 7.89
N ILE A 480 -1.25 19.14 8.79
CA ILE A 480 -1.44 17.68 8.80
C ILE A 480 -2.61 17.17 7.95
N THR A 481 -3.66 17.97 7.74
CA THR A 481 -4.89 17.51 7.06
C THR A 481 -4.61 16.95 5.66
N PRO A 482 -3.82 17.61 4.78
CA PRO A 482 -3.50 17.05 3.46
C PRO A 482 -2.72 15.73 3.55
N LEU A 483 -1.91 15.56 4.58
CA LEU A 483 -1.14 14.32 4.80
C LEU A 483 -2.06 13.18 5.28
N VAL A 484 -3.01 13.50 6.17
CA VAL A 484 -4.07 12.57 6.61
C VAL A 484 -4.92 12.12 5.43
N GLU A 485 -5.32 13.04 4.56
CA GLU A 485 -6.11 12.76 3.36
C GLU A 485 -5.33 11.92 2.35
N GLU A 486 -4.05 12.21 2.15
CA GLU A 486 -3.16 11.40 1.29
C GLU A 486 -3.04 9.96 1.80
N LEU A 487 -2.87 9.76 3.11
CA LEU A 487 -2.83 8.42 3.70
C LEU A 487 -4.16 7.70 3.54
N ASN A 488 -5.29 8.38 3.81
CA ASN A 488 -6.62 7.81 3.61
C ASN A 488 -6.82 7.38 2.15
N GLY A 489 -6.39 8.20 1.19
CA GLY A 489 -6.43 7.88 -0.25
C GLY A 489 -5.63 6.61 -0.59
N LEU A 490 -4.43 6.45 -0.04
CA LEU A 490 -3.62 5.24 -0.24
C LEU A 490 -4.26 4.00 0.40
N LEU A 491 -4.90 4.14 1.56
CA LEU A 491 -5.59 3.04 2.23
C LEU A 491 -6.83 2.57 1.45
N GLN A 492 -7.42 3.40 0.58
CA GLN A 492 -8.50 2.99 -0.32
C GLN A 492 -8.07 1.90 -1.31
N GLU A 493 -6.78 1.80 -1.61
CA GLU A 493 -6.24 0.72 -2.43
C GLU A 493 -6.26 -0.64 -1.72
N TRP A 494 -6.56 -0.68 -0.41
CA TRP A 494 -6.59 -1.89 0.43
C TRP A 494 -8.01 -2.11 0.99
N PRO A 495 -8.99 -2.51 0.15
CA PRO A 495 -10.40 -2.62 0.55
C PRO A 495 -10.66 -3.60 1.70
N GLY A 496 -9.83 -4.62 1.89
CA GLY A 496 -9.98 -5.62 2.96
C GLY A 496 -9.19 -5.31 4.22
N LEU A 497 -8.52 -4.16 4.28
CA LEU A 497 -7.67 -3.79 5.41
C LEU A 497 -8.50 -3.22 6.57
N TYR A 498 -8.35 -3.85 7.74
CA TYR A 498 -8.84 -3.24 8.98
C TYR A 498 -7.77 -2.35 9.61
N TYR A 499 -8.14 -1.11 9.91
CA TYR A 499 -7.34 -0.18 10.69
C TYR A 499 -8.23 0.70 11.57
N THR A 500 -7.61 1.33 12.57
CA THR A 500 -8.28 2.29 13.44
C THR A 500 -7.52 3.60 13.44
N VAL A 501 -8.24 4.71 13.51
CA VAL A 501 -7.68 6.06 13.53
C VAL A 501 -8.03 6.69 14.86
N HIS A 502 -7.09 7.41 15.44
CA HIS A 502 -7.29 8.10 16.71
C HIS A 502 -6.59 9.46 16.72
N VAL A 503 -7.21 10.45 17.36
CA VAL A 503 -6.53 11.69 17.74
C VAL A 503 -6.02 11.54 19.16
N LEU A 504 -4.72 11.70 19.37
CA LEU A 504 -4.12 11.49 20.68
C LEU A 504 -4.31 12.73 21.56
N CYS A 505 -4.62 12.51 22.84
CA CYS A 505 -4.76 13.58 23.81
C CYS A 505 -3.45 14.36 23.97
N SER A 506 -3.45 15.64 23.61
CA SER A 506 -2.27 16.51 23.69
C SER A 506 -1.71 16.62 25.11
N LYS A 507 -2.58 16.59 26.13
CA LYS A 507 -2.17 16.67 27.54
C LYS A 507 -1.47 15.40 28.00
N CYS A 508 -1.95 14.22 27.61
CA CYS A 508 -1.25 12.98 27.86
C CYS A 508 0.13 12.96 27.17
N LEU A 509 0.21 13.48 25.94
CA LEU A 509 1.48 13.59 25.20
C LEU A 509 2.46 14.54 25.90
N LYS A 510 1.99 15.72 26.35
CA LYS A 510 2.79 16.71 27.07
C LYS A 510 3.37 16.16 28.38
N ARG A 511 2.66 15.25 29.05
CA ARG A 511 3.14 14.54 30.25
C ARG A 511 4.10 13.38 29.94
N GLY A 512 4.38 13.08 28.67
CA GLY A 512 5.20 11.93 28.28
C GLY A 512 4.52 10.58 28.54
N SER A 513 3.18 10.52 28.58
CA SER A 513 2.47 9.27 28.87
C SER A 513 2.82 8.20 27.84
N PRO A 514 3.22 6.97 28.27
CA PRO A 514 3.53 5.88 27.34
C PRO A 514 2.28 5.34 26.63
N ASN A 515 1.09 5.64 27.16
CA ASN A 515 -0.19 5.23 26.61
C ASN A 515 -1.16 6.43 26.68
N PRO A 516 -1.03 7.43 25.78
CA PRO A 516 -1.94 8.58 25.77
C PRO A 516 -3.39 8.13 25.52
N HIS A 517 -4.36 8.93 25.97
CA HIS A 517 -5.75 8.70 25.59
C HIS A 517 -5.91 8.90 24.07
N ALA A 518 -6.78 8.10 23.45
CA ALA A 518 -6.96 8.02 22.02
C ALA A 518 -8.42 8.33 21.70
N PHE A 519 -8.70 9.57 21.33
CA PHE A 519 -10.03 9.99 20.89
C PHE A 519 -10.36 9.33 19.54
N PRO A 520 -11.62 8.95 19.29
CA PRO A 520 -12.02 8.30 18.05
C PRO A 520 -11.67 9.14 16.81
N GLY A 521 -11.08 8.52 15.79
CA GLY A 521 -10.71 9.19 14.54
C GLY A 521 -11.92 9.58 13.67
N GLU A 522 -13.09 9.01 13.94
CA GLU A 522 -14.36 9.40 13.33
C GLU A 522 -14.70 10.88 13.58
N LEU A 523 -14.13 11.47 14.64
CA LEU A 523 -14.26 12.89 14.96
C LEU A 523 -13.60 13.80 13.90
N LEU A 524 -12.65 13.28 13.10
CA LEU A 524 -11.99 14.05 12.03
C LEU A 524 -12.95 14.42 10.90
N SER A 525 -13.98 13.61 10.65
CA SER A 525 -14.94 13.78 9.56
C SER A 525 -16.28 14.37 10.01
N GLN A 526 -16.36 14.94 11.23
CA GLN A 526 -17.57 15.58 11.74
C GLN A 526 -17.29 17.02 12.17
N PRO A 527 -18.29 17.92 12.09
CA PRO A 527 -18.13 19.28 12.58
C PRO A 527 -17.91 19.28 14.10
N ARG A 528 -17.24 20.33 14.59
CA ARG A 528 -17.13 20.57 16.02
C ARG A 528 -18.54 20.83 16.59
N PRO A 529 -18.89 20.24 17.76
CA PRO A 529 -20.14 20.55 18.44
C PRO A 529 -20.22 22.04 18.82
N GLU A 530 -21.37 22.66 18.61
CA GLU A 530 -21.61 24.05 19.00
C GLU A 530 -21.56 24.21 20.54
N GLY A 531 -21.02 25.34 21.02
CA GLY A 531 -20.93 25.65 22.45
C GLY A 531 -19.90 24.83 23.25
N LEU A 532 -19.34 23.74 22.69
CA LEU A 532 -18.35 22.91 23.37
C LEU A 532 -16.93 23.48 23.19
N THR A 533 -16.30 23.91 24.28
CA THR A 533 -14.94 24.49 24.27
C THR A 533 -13.86 23.52 24.77
N GLU A 534 -14.24 22.59 25.64
CA GLU A 534 -13.33 21.65 26.29
C GLU A 534 -13.98 20.27 26.44
N ILE A 535 -13.15 19.23 26.42
CA ILE A 535 -13.54 17.85 26.75
C ILE A 535 -12.62 17.27 27.82
N ILE A 536 -13.11 16.33 28.60
CA ILE A 536 -12.35 15.69 29.67
C ILE A 536 -11.52 14.55 29.09
N CYS A 537 -10.23 14.47 29.44
CA CYS A 537 -9.41 13.30 29.15
C CYS A 537 -9.80 12.15 30.10
N PRO A 538 -10.32 11.01 29.60
CA PRO A 538 -10.76 9.89 30.46
C PRO A 538 -9.64 9.30 31.31
N LYS A 539 -8.41 9.30 30.80
CA LYS A 539 -7.25 8.76 31.53
C LYS A 539 -6.77 9.66 32.66
N ASN A 540 -7.10 10.94 32.63
CA ASN A 540 -6.59 11.93 33.58
C ASN A 540 -7.68 12.52 34.49
N GLY A 541 -8.93 12.02 34.41
CA GLY A 541 -10.04 12.22 35.35
C GLY A 541 -10.62 13.63 35.51
N SER A 542 -9.81 14.67 35.34
CA SER A 542 -10.19 16.08 35.55
C SER A 542 -9.52 17.05 34.57
N GLU A 543 -8.53 16.58 33.80
CA GLU A 543 -7.81 17.45 32.87
C GLU A 543 -8.64 17.73 31.63
N ARG A 544 -8.85 19.02 31.37
CA ARG A 544 -9.61 19.52 30.23
C ARG A 544 -8.70 19.71 29.02
N VAL A 545 -9.17 19.22 27.87
CA VAL A 545 -8.52 19.31 26.57
C VAL A 545 -9.37 20.23 25.71
N ASN A 546 -8.77 21.29 25.17
CA ASN A 546 -9.48 22.17 24.25
C ASN A 546 -9.95 21.38 23.02
N VAL A 547 -11.21 21.53 22.63
CA VAL A 547 -11.77 20.80 21.47
C VAL A 547 -11.01 21.03 20.17
N ALA A 548 -10.29 22.15 20.04
CA ALA A 548 -9.46 22.44 18.88
C ALA A 548 -8.23 21.55 18.72
N LEU A 549 -7.92 20.74 19.74
CA LEU A 549 -6.87 19.72 19.68
C LEU A 549 -7.40 18.36 19.24
N VAL A 550 -8.72 18.21 19.09
CA VAL A 550 -9.40 16.95 18.75
C VAL A 550 -10.18 17.06 17.45
N TYR A 551 -10.88 18.18 17.25
CA TYR A 551 -11.66 18.46 16.05
C TYR A 551 -10.88 19.37 15.10
N PRO A 552 -10.72 18.98 13.83
CA PRO A 552 -10.17 19.89 12.83
C PRO A 552 -11.12 21.08 12.61
N PRO A 553 -10.60 22.26 12.20
CA PRO A 553 -11.44 23.43 11.88
C PRO A 553 -12.45 23.14 10.77
N THR A 554 -12.04 22.34 9.78
CA THR A 554 -12.88 21.84 8.70
C THR A 554 -12.83 20.31 8.71
N PRO A 555 -13.97 19.61 8.69
CA PRO A 555 -14.00 18.15 8.62
C PRO A 555 -13.21 17.61 7.41
N THR A 556 -12.52 16.49 7.59
CA THR A 556 -11.82 15.82 6.48
C THR A 556 -12.82 15.26 5.46
N VAL A 557 -12.48 15.33 4.18
CA VAL A 557 -13.38 14.89 3.09
C VAL A 557 -13.65 13.39 3.17
N ALA A 558 -12.60 12.61 3.41
CA ALA A 558 -12.71 11.16 3.61
C ALA A 558 -12.88 10.84 5.10
N SER A 559 -13.86 10.00 5.41
CA SER A 559 -13.95 9.35 6.72
C SER A 559 -13.00 8.15 6.75
N PRO A 560 -12.38 7.80 7.89
CA PRO A 560 -11.57 6.58 8.03
C PRO A 560 -12.30 5.28 7.63
N CYS A 561 -13.63 5.33 7.59
CA CYS A 561 -14.52 4.22 7.21
C CYS A 561 -15.24 4.47 5.88
N SER A 562 -14.78 5.42 5.05
CA SER A 562 -15.43 5.70 3.76
C SER A 562 -15.04 4.68 2.69
N LYS A 563 -15.90 3.67 2.51
CA LYS A 563 -16.30 3.15 1.21
C LYS A 563 -17.82 3.04 1.21
#